data_AF-A0A1T1IEX2-F1
#
_entry.id   AF-A0A1T1IEX2-F1
#
_cell.length_a   1.000
_cell.length_b   1.000
_cell.length_c   1.000
_cell.angle_alpha   90.00
_cell.angle_beta   90.00
_cell.angle_gamma   90.00
#
_symmetry.space_group_name_H-M   'P 1'
#
loop_
_entity.id
_entity.type
_entity.pdbx_description
1 polymer ?
#
loop_
_entity_poly.entity_id
_entity_poly.type
_entity_poly.pdbx_seq_one_letter_code
_entity_poly.pdbx_strand_id
1 'polypeptide(L)' 'MLGGNRDDGKQYQGALFKVFVSSTEALEIEDYIDYFLRTRGYELSDSNRDIIAAKLERIPDRPHHTLNELDRWLDFQFSE' A
#
# COMPACT_ATOMS: atom_id res chain seq x y z
N MET A 1 34.49 -2.79 1.33
CA MET A 1 33.35 -2.39 0.47
C MET A 1 32.20 -3.32 0.78
N LEU A 2 31.24 -2.85 1.58
CA LEU A 2 29.97 -3.50 1.89
C LEU A 2 28.94 -2.39 1.65
N GLY A 3 28.17 -2.45 0.57
CA GLY A 3 26.89 -3.16 0.57
C GLY A 3 25.82 -2.11 0.84
N GLY A 4 25.24 -1.56 -0.24
CA GLY A 4 24.40 -0.37 -0.18
C GLY A 4 23.15 -0.58 0.66
N ASN A 5 22.99 0.24 1.69
CA ASN A 5 21.71 0.46 2.34
C ASN A 5 21.27 1.86 1.93
N ARG A 6 20.65 1.96 0.75
CA ARG A 6 19.88 3.15 0.37
C ARG A 6 18.58 3.08 1.16
N ASP A 7 18.68 3.46 2.42
CA ASP A 7 17.56 3.89 3.25
C ASP A 7 17.09 5.25 2.67
N ASP A 8 16.55 5.22 1.45
CA ASP A 8 15.76 6.33 0.92
C ASP A 8 14.39 6.22 1.59
N GLY A 9 14.38 6.57 2.87
CA GLY A 9 13.23 6.56 3.77
C GLY A 9 12.19 7.59 3.36
N LYS A 10 11.51 7.33 2.25
CA LYS A 10 10.23 7.95 1.94
C LYS A 10 9.15 7.17 2.66
N GLN A 11 9.13 7.30 3.99
CA GLN A 11 7.98 6.88 4.79
C GLN A 11 6.74 7.53 4.18
N TYR A 12 5.77 6.70 3.79
CA TYR A 12 4.48 7.18 3.32
C TYR A 12 3.90 8.17 4.36
N GLN A 13 3.71 9.44 3.97
CA GLN A 13 3.16 10.51 4.83
C GLN A 13 1.64 10.68 4.67
N GLY A 14 0.96 9.79 3.94
CA GLY A 14 -0.48 9.86 3.76
C GLY A 14 -1.26 9.50 5.03
N ALA A 15 -2.55 9.87 5.08
CA ALA A 15 -3.40 9.72 6.26
C ALA A 15 -3.57 8.26 6.75
N LEU A 16 -3.32 7.28 5.89
CA LEU A 16 -3.35 5.85 6.24
C LEU A 16 -1.97 5.34 6.63
N PHE A 17 -1.78 5.11 7.93
CA PHE A 17 -0.51 4.58 8.44
C PHE A 17 -0.48 3.05 8.49
N LYS A 18 -1.64 2.38 8.64
CA LYS A 18 -1.72 0.92 8.86
C LYS A 18 -2.96 0.29 8.23
N VAL A 19 -2.82 -0.94 7.75
CA VAL A 19 -3.88 -1.76 7.14
C VAL A 19 -4.15 -2.98 8.02
N PHE A 20 -5.40 -3.21 8.41
CA PHE A 20 -5.74 -4.38 9.23
C PHE A 20 -5.96 -5.61 8.34
N VAL A 21 -5.09 -6.61 8.48
CA VAL A 21 -5.18 -7.89 7.75
C VAL A 21 -6.00 -8.92 8.53
N SER A 22 -5.89 -8.88 9.85
CA SER A 22 -6.65 -9.71 10.77
C SER A 22 -7.04 -8.93 12.01
N SER A 23 -7.75 -9.55 12.95
CA SER A 23 -8.11 -8.95 14.23
C SER A 23 -6.89 -8.60 15.10
N THR A 24 -5.72 -9.18 14.80
CA THR A 24 -4.48 -9.04 15.59
C THR A 24 -3.29 -8.58 14.78
N GLU A 25 -3.38 -8.57 13.45
CA GLU A 25 -2.27 -8.21 12.56
C GLU A 25 -2.64 -7.00 11.70
N ALA A 26 -1.75 -6.02 11.73
CA ALA A 26 -1.78 -4.88 10.85
C ALA A 26 -0.48 -4.84 10.06
N LEU A 27 -0.59 -4.59 8.76
CA LEU A 27 0.54 -4.29 7.88
C LEU A 27 0.75 -2.78 7.85
N GLU A 28 2.00 -2.37 7.69
CA GLU A 28 2.29 -1.01 7.26
C GLU A 28 1.74 -0.82 5.85
N ILE A 29 1.37 0.42 5.52
CA ILE A 29 0.77 0.71 4.21
C ILE A 29 1.72 0.36 3.05
N GLU A 30 3.03 0.50 3.26
CA GLU A 30 4.06 0.14 2.29
C GLU A 30 4.12 -1.38 2.05
N ASP A 31 4.05 -2.18 3.11
CA ASP A 31 3.96 -3.64 3.02
C ASP A 31 2.68 -4.08 2.29
N TYR A 32 1.57 -3.38 2.55
CA TYR A 32 0.31 -3.64 1.86
C TYR A 32 0.41 -3.32 0.35
N ILE A 33 1.04 -2.21 -0.02
CA ILE A 33 1.24 -1.83 -1.44
C ILE A 33 2.06 -2.91 -2.16
N ASP A 34 3.17 -3.35 -1.57
CA ASP A 34 3.99 -4.42 -2.13
C ASP A 34 3.23 -5.74 -2.23
N TYR A 35 2.43 -6.08 -1.21
CA TYR A 35 1.55 -7.23 -1.21
C TYR A 35 0.53 -7.16 -2.36
N PHE A 36 -0.14 -6.02 -2.55
CA PHE A 36 -1.13 -5.81 -3.60
C PHE A 36 -0.50 -5.98 -5.00
N LEU A 37 0.63 -5.32 -5.24
CA LEU A 37 1.36 -5.39 -6.50
C LEU A 37 1.76 -6.84 -6.83
N ARG A 38 2.34 -7.56 -5.87
CA ARG A 38 2.72 -8.98 -6.03
C ARG A 38 1.52 -9.87 -6.32
N THR A 39 0.44 -9.70 -5.56
CA THR A 39 -0.77 -10.53 -5.64
C THR A 39 -1.48 -10.37 -6.98
N ARG A 40 -1.42 -9.18 -7.58
CA ARG A 40 -2.01 -8.88 -8.90
C ARG A 40 -1.02 -9.07 -10.07
N GLY A 41 0.23 -9.44 -9.78
CA GLY A 41 1.26 -9.68 -10.80
C GLY A 41 1.83 -8.40 -11.43
N TYR A 42 1.71 -7.27 -10.75
CA TYR A 42 2.34 -6.01 -11.16
C TYR A 42 3.83 -5.97 -10.77
N GLU A 43 4.61 -5.17 -11.49
CA GLU A 43 6.02 -4.94 -11.18
C GLU A 43 6.17 -4.18 -9.85
N LEU A 44 7.10 -4.62 -9.00
CA LEU A 44 7.52 -3.89 -7.80
C LEU A 44 8.48 -2.77 -8.17
N SER A 45 7.93 -1.66 -8.65
CA SER A 45 8.67 -0.43 -8.93
C SER A 45 8.12 0.72 -8.12
N ASP A 46 8.98 1.71 -7.83
CA ASP A 46 8.59 2.90 -7.08
C ASP A 46 7.46 3.66 -7.79
N SER A 47 7.47 3.68 -9.13
CA SER A 47 6.37 4.24 -9.93
C SER A 47 5.03 3.57 -9.63
N ASN A 48 4.99 2.23 -9.57
CA ASN A 48 3.76 1.51 -9.26
C ASN A 48 3.34 1.74 -7.82
N ARG A 49 4.30 1.74 -6.88
CA ARG A 49 4.05 2.04 -5.47
C ARG A 49 3.43 3.43 -5.29
N ASP A 50 3.99 4.44 -5.95
CA ASP A 50 3.49 5.81 -5.93
C ASP A 50 2.06 5.90 -6.49
N ILE A 51 1.73 5.15 -7.54
CA ILE A 51 0.36 5.09 -8.08
C ILE A 51 -0.61 4.51 -7.05
N ILE A 52 -0.25 3.40 -6.40
CA ILE A 52 -1.11 2.80 -5.36
C ILE A 52 -1.24 3.75 -4.17
N ALA A 53 -0.14 4.31 -3.69
CA ALA A 53 -0.09 5.29 -2.62
C ALA A 53 -1.03 6.49 -2.90
N ALA A 54 -0.90 7.12 -4.06
CA ALA A 54 -1.73 8.26 -4.45
C ALA A 54 -3.22 7.92 -4.60
N LYS A 55 -3.53 6.67 -4.97
CA LYS A 55 -4.90 6.17 -4.93
C LYS A 55 -5.36 6.04 -3.46
N LEU A 56 -4.60 5.35 -2.61
CA LEU A 56 -4.96 5.15 -1.19
C LEU A 56 -5.16 6.46 -0.42
N GLU A 57 -4.47 7.55 -0.77
CA GLU A 57 -4.74 8.88 -0.20
C GLU A 57 -6.15 9.43 -0.48
N ARG A 58 -6.81 8.94 -1.54
CA ARG A 58 -8.17 9.36 -1.93
C ARG A 58 -9.26 8.50 -1.29
N ILE A 59 -8.91 7.45 -0.56
CA ILE A 59 -9.92 6.64 0.10
C ILE A 59 -10.62 7.51 1.16
N PRO A 60 -11.96 7.43 1.29
CA PRO A 60 -12.67 8.19 2.30
C PRO A 60 -12.13 7.90 3.70
N ASP A 61 -11.95 8.96 4.48
CA ASP A 61 -11.47 8.91 5.86
C ASP A 61 -12.41 8.01 6.69
N ARG A 62 -11.87 6.87 7.12
CA ARG A 62 -12.53 5.91 7.99
C ARG A 62 -11.51 5.44 9.02
N PRO A 63 -11.95 5.13 10.25
CA PRO A 63 -11.05 4.80 11.34
C PRO A 63 -10.24 3.53 11.09
N HIS A 64 -10.78 2.58 10.33
CA HIS A 64 -10.12 1.32 9.98
C HIS A 64 -10.55 0.88 8.59
N HIS A 65 -9.61 0.40 7.78
CA HIS A 65 -9.87 -0.32 6.54
C HIS A 65 -9.27 -1.71 6.64
N THR A 66 -10.04 -2.72 6.24
CA THR A 66 -9.57 -4.10 6.14
C THR A 66 -8.85 -4.33 4.82
N LEU A 67 -7.96 -5.32 4.77
CA LEU A 67 -7.24 -5.69 3.54
C LEU A 67 -8.19 -5.96 2.36
N ASN A 68 -9.30 -6.67 2.59
CA ASN A 68 -10.30 -6.95 1.54
C ASN A 68 -11.04 -5.69 1.06
N GLU A 69 -11.23 -4.69 1.93
CA GLU A 69 -11.81 -3.40 1.50
C GLU A 69 -10.84 -2.63 0.62
N LEU A 70 -9.56 -2.58 0.99
CA LEU A 70 -8.54 -1.91 0.19
C LEU A 70 -8.31 -2.61 -1.16
N ASP A 71 -8.28 -3.95 -1.17
CA ASP A 71 -8.16 -4.75 -2.40
C ASP A 71 -9.30 -4.40 -3.37
N ARG A 72 -10.55 -4.43 -2.88
CA ARG A 72 -11.72 -4.09 -3.71
C ARG A 72 -11.70 -2.65 -4.18
N TRP A 73 -11.28 -1.73 -3.31
CA TRP A 73 -11.21 -0.32 -3.65
C TRP A 73 -10.16 -0.08 -4.74
N LEU A 74 -8.96 -0.66 -4.62
CA LEU A 74 -7.94 -0.57 -5.65
C LEU A 74 -8.35 -1.26 -6.94
N ASP A 75 -8.90 -2.48 -6.89
CA ASP A 75 -9.39 -3.18 -8.07
C ASP A 75 -10.44 -2.35 -8.82
N PHE A 76 -11.36 -1.71 -8.10
CA PHE A 76 -12.32 -0.78 -8.70
C PHE A 76 -11.62 0.40 -9.38
N GLN A 77 -10.62 1.00 -8.73
CA GLN A 77 -9.85 2.12 -9.28
C GLN A 77 -8.94 1.77 -10.46
N PHE A 78 -8.67 0.49 -10.71
CA PHE A 78 -7.90 0.01 -11.87
C PHE A 78 -8.76 -0.62 -12.96
N SER A 79 -10.04 -0.87 -12.67
CA SER A 79 -11.01 -1.38 -13.64
C SER A 79 -11.74 -0.27 -14.43
N GLU A 80 -11.55 1.00 -14.07
CA GLU A 80 -12.06 2.19 -14.79
C GLU A 80 -11.05 2.77 -15.78
#